data_AF-A0A3A8NG65-F1
#
_entry.id   AF-A0A3A8NG65-F1
#
_cell.length_a   1.000
_cell.length_b   1.000
_cell.length_c   1.000
_cell.angle_alpha   90.00
_cell.angle_beta   90.00
_cell.angle_gamma   90.00
#
_symmetry.space_group_name_H-M   'P 1'
#
loop_
_entity.id
_entity.type
_entity.pdbx_description
1 polymer ?
#
loop_
_entity_poly.entity_id
_entity_poly.type
_entity_poly.pdbx_seq_one_letter_code
_entity_poly.pdbx_strand_id
1 'polypeptide(L)' 'MNLIEPVILVGAAVGGVVGAVMGFGAGPWWTVGGLLAGVVLGALAFPLLLLALGLLFSLLTQGPRKLLSLMRGAPWTKRR' A
#
# COMPACT_ATOMS: atom_id res chain seq x y z
N MET A 1 0.70 17.59 10.26
CA MET A 1 1.24 16.57 9.33
C MET A 1 0.12 15.59 9.07
N ASN A 2 -0.30 15.44 7.82
CA ASN A 2 -1.38 14.52 7.48
C ASN A 2 -0.80 13.10 7.44
N LEU A 3 -1.55 12.09 7.89
CA LEU A 3 -1.08 10.69 7.95
C LEU A 3 -0.61 10.15 6.59
N ILE A 4 -1.03 10.80 5.50
CA ILE A 4 -0.64 10.50 4.12
C ILE A 4 0.86 10.74 3.90
N GLU A 5 1.44 11.80 4.44
CA GLU A 5 2.85 12.15 4.26
C GLU A 5 3.81 11.05 4.76
N PRO A 6 3.72 10.57 6.02
CA PRO A 6 4.59 9.50 6.49
C PRO A 6 4.33 8.18 5.76
N VAL A 7 3.09 7.90 5.35
CA VAL A 7 2.76 6.68 4.59
C VAL A 7 3.45 6.68 3.23
N ILE A 8 3.41 7.82 2.51
CA ILE A 8 4.10 7.96 1.21
C ILE A 8 5.60 7.84 1.40
N LEU A 9 6.18 8.47 2.43
CA LEU A 9 7.62 8.41 2.71
C LEU A 9 8.09 6.99 3.04
N VAL A 10 7.33 6.25 3.84
CA VAL A 10 7.63 4.84 4.15
C VAL A 10 7.53 3.99 2.88
N GLY A 11 6.47 4.18 2.09
CA GLY A 11 6.31 3.48 0.81
C GLY A 11 7.46 3.73 -0.15
N ALA A 12 7.88 4.99 -0.29
CA ALA A 12 9.02 5.41 -1.09
C ALA A 12 10.33 4.76 -0.61
N ALA A 13 10.59 4.77 0.69
CA ALA A 13 11.79 4.19 1.26
C ALA A 13 11.86 2.67 1.02
N VAL A 14 10.77 1.95 1.32
CA VAL A 14 10.70 0.49 1.12
C VAL A 14 10.78 0.15 -0.36
N GLY A 15 10.02 0.82 -1.21
CA GLY A 15 10.03 0.59 -2.65
C GLY A 15 11.39 0.87 -3.27
N GLY A 16 12.07 1.94 -2.85
CA GLY A 16 13.42 2.28 -3.29
C GLY A 16 14.44 1.19 -2.92
N VAL A 17 14.41 0.69 -1.69
CA VAL A 17 15.28 -0.41 -1.26
C VAL A 17 15.01 -1.68 -2.08
N VAL A 18 13.75 -2.06 -2.24
CA VAL A 18 13.37 -3.25 -3.02
C VAL A 18 13.82 -3.10 -4.48
N GLY A 19 13.58 -1.95 -5.10
CA GLY A 19 13.98 -1.67 -6.47
C GLY A 19 15.49 -1.66 -6.65
N ALA A 20 16.24 -1.09 -5.71
CA ALA A 20 17.70 -1.10 -5.72
C ALA A 20 18.25 -2.54 -5.62
N VAL A 21 17.71 -3.35 -4.71
CA VAL A 21 18.10 -4.75 -4.52
C VAL A 21 17.84 -5.57 -5.78
N MET A 22 16.67 -5.37 -6.41
CA MET A 22 16.34 -6.05 -7.67
C MET A 22 17.24 -5.61 -8.82
N GLY A 23 17.61 -4.33 -8.88
CA GLY A 23 18.53 -3.80 -9.89
C GLY A 23 19.98 -4.22 -9.70
N PHE A 24 20.38 -4.58 -8.48
CA PHE A 24 21.78 -4.88 -8.13
C PHE A 24 22.38 -6.03 -8.96
N GLY A 25 21.60 -7.07 -9.23
CA GLY A 25 22.07 -8.21 -10.03
C GLY A 25 22.40 -7.89 -11.48
N ALA A 26 21.89 -6.79 -12.02
CA ALA A 26 22.09 -6.37 -13.41
C ALA A 26 23.20 -5.30 -13.57
N GLY A 27 23.75 -4.79 -12.47
CA GLY A 27 24.87 -3.84 -12.45
C GLY A 27 24.52 -2.46 -11.88
N PRO A 28 25.53 -1.57 -11.72
CA PRO A 28 25.38 -0.35 -10.94
C PRO A 28 24.30 0.61 -11.44
N TRP A 29 24.18 0.76 -12.76
CA TRP A 29 23.16 1.64 -13.36
C TRP A 29 21.75 1.10 -13.18
N TRP A 30 21.59 -0.22 -13.17
CA TRP A 30 20.31 -0.87 -12.89
C TRP A 30 19.93 -0.74 -11.42
N THR A 31 20.89 -0.75 -10.48
CA THR A 31 20.65 -0.43 -9.07
C THR A 31 20.08 0.97 -8.90
N VAL A 32 20.69 1.97 -9.57
CA VAL A 32 20.23 3.37 -9.48
C VAL A 32 18.85 3.53 -10.15
N GLY A 33 18.66 2.95 -11.33
CA GLY A 33 17.37 2.95 -12.01
C GLY A 33 16.28 2.26 -11.19
N GLY A 34 16.61 1.11 -10.59
CA GLY A 34 15.73 0.36 -9.70
C GLY A 34 15.39 1.14 -8.43
N LEU A 35 16.36 1.83 -7.82
CA LEU A 35 16.11 2.70 -6.67
C LEU A 35 15.11 3.81 -7.00
N LEU A 36 15.34 4.53 -8.10
CA LEU A 36 14.47 5.65 -8.50
C LEU A 36 13.07 5.17 -8.88
N ALA A 37 12.98 4.12 -9.71
CA ALA A 37 11.70 3.54 -10.09
C ALA A 37 10.96 2.97 -8.87
N GLY A 38 11.70 2.31 -7.98
CA GLY A 38 11.19 1.74 -6.73
C GLY A 38 10.67 2.81 -5.77
N VAL A 39 11.34 3.96 -5.63
CA VAL A 39 10.86 5.09 -4.83
C VAL A 39 9.52 5.59 -5.34
N VAL A 40 9.40 5.82 -6.65
CA VAL A 40 8.16 6.34 -7.26
C VAL A 40 7.02 5.31 -7.16
N LEU A 41 7.29 4.06 -7.54
CA LEU A 41 6.31 2.98 -7.45
C LEU A 41 5.90 2.72 -6.00
N GLY A 42 6.86 2.72 -5.07
CA GLY A 42 6.61 2.54 -3.65
C GLY A 42 5.73 3.64 -3.07
N ALA A 43 6.02 4.91 -3.38
CA ALA A 43 5.20 6.05 -2.97
C ALA A 43 3.73 5.93 -3.42
N LEU A 44 3.51 5.45 -4.65
CA LEU A 44 2.19 5.34 -5.26
C LEU A 44 1.43 4.06 -4.87
N ALA A 45 2.14 2.93 -4.80
CA ALA A 45 1.54 1.62 -4.57
C ALA A 45 1.31 1.34 -3.08
N PHE A 46 2.12 1.91 -2.18
CA PHE A 46 2.04 1.61 -0.75
C PHE A 46 0.70 2.00 -0.10
N PRO A 47 0.10 3.17 -0.39
CA PRO A 47 -1.26 3.48 0.07
C PRO A 47 -2.30 2.48 -0.43
N LEU A 48 -2.19 2.05 -1.69
CA LEU A 48 -3.10 1.05 -2.28
C LEU A 48 -2.92 -0.32 -1.62
N LEU A 49 -1.68 -0.70 -1.32
CA LEU A 49 -1.35 -1.94 -0.62
C LEU A 49 -1.99 -1.97 0.78
N LEU A 50 -1.87 -0.88 1.55
CA LEU A 50 -2.49 -0.77 2.87
C LEU A 50 -4.02 -0.86 2.78
N LEU A 51 -4.62 -0.26 1.76
CA LEU A 51 -6.05 -0.32 1.51
C LEU A 51 -6.50 -1.75 1.18
N ALA A 52 -5.77 -2.43 0.30
CA ALA A 52 -6.00 -3.83 -0.04
C ALA A 52 -5.85 -4.74 1.18
N LEU A 53 -4.83 -4.51 2.02
CA LEU A 53 -4.59 -5.27 3.24
C LEU A 53 -5.69 -5.04 4.28
N GLY A 54 -6.16 -3.80 4.43
CA GLY A 54 -7.29 -3.45 5.30
C GLY A 54 -8.59 -4.10 4.84
N LEU A 55 -8.85 -4.14 3.53
CA LEU A 55 -10.00 -4.85 2.95
C LEU A 55 -9.90 -6.36 3.18
N LEU A 56 -8.72 -6.95 2.96
CA LEU A 56 -8.48 -8.37 3.18
C LEU A 56 -8.67 -8.73 4.66
N PHE A 57 -8.11 -7.93 5.57
CA PHE A 57 -8.30 -8.13 7.01
C PHE A 57 -9.77 -8.07 7.41
N SER A 58 -10.51 -7.09 6.88
CA SER A 58 -11.95 -6.96 7.12
C SER A 58 -12.74 -8.14 6.56
N LEU A 59 -12.37 -8.64 5.38
CA LEU A 59 -12.97 -9.82 4.78
C LEU A 59 -12.77 -11.07 5.64
N LEU A 60 -11.54 -11.28 6.12
CA LEU A 60 -11.17 -12.45 6.92
C LEU A 60 -11.77 -12.42 8.33
N THR A 61 -11.84 -11.24 8.97
CA THR A 61 -12.30 -11.13 10.36
C THR A 61 -13.79 -10.87 10.51
N GLN A 62 -14.41 -10.13 9.59
CA GLN A 62 -15.81 -9.69 9.70
C GLN A 62 -16.74 -10.32 8.66
N GLY A 63 -16.19 -11.06 7.69
CA GLY A 63 -16.92 -11.73 6.63
C GLY A 63 -17.36 -10.80 5.47
N PRO A 64 -17.66 -11.38 4.31
CA PRO A 64 -17.92 -10.64 3.06
C PRO A 64 -19.13 -9.71 3.13
N ARG A 65 -20.13 -10.03 3.96
CA ARG A 65 -21.35 -9.22 4.09
C ARG A 65 -21.07 -7.84 4.69
N LYS A 66 -20.13 -7.73 5.63
CA LYS A 66 -19.77 -6.46 6.27
C LYS A 66 -18.91 -5.59 5.34
N LEU A 67 -17.99 -6.21 4.60
CA LEU A 67 -17.21 -5.53 3.56
C LEU A 67 -18.11 -4.93 2.47
N LEU A 68 -19.11 -5.69 2.02
CA LEU A 68 -20.10 -5.22 1.05
C LEU A 68 -20.95 -4.07 1.61
N SER A 69 -21.30 -4.08 2.90
CA SER A 69 -22.02 -2.95 3.50
C SER A 69 -21.19 -1.66 3.58
N LEU A 70 -19.88 -1.78 3.85
CA LEU A 70 -18.95 -0.65 3.87
C LEU A 70 -18.74 -0.07 2.46
N MET A 71 -18.56 -0.91 1.45
CA MET A 71 -18.42 -0.46 0.06
C MET A 71 -19.72 0.11 -0.52
N ARG A 72 -20.87 -0.37 -0.06
CA ARG A 72 -22.20 0.10 -0.51
C ARG A 72 -22.66 1.37 0.23
N GLY A 73 -21.83 1.94 1.11
CA GLY A 73 -22.14 3.16 1.85
C GLY A 73 -23.33 3.03 2.81
N ALA A 74 -23.68 1.80 3.22
CA ALA A 74 -24.86 1.59 4.04
C ALA A 74 -24.62 2.19 5.44
N PRO A 75 -25.46 3.14 5.91
CA PRO A 75 -25.31 3.71 7.23
C PRO A 75 -25.45 2.59 8.27
N TRP A 76 -24.53 2.60 9.23
CA TRP A 76 -24.56 1.73 10.40
C TRP A 76 -25.85 1.99 11.20
N THR A 77 -26.93 1.30 10.87
CA THR A 77 -28.15 1.30 11.69
C THR A 77 -27.93 0.37 12.86
N LYS A 78 -27.37 0.93 13.93
CA LYS A 78 -27.44 0.37 15.27
C LYS A 78 -28.91 0.38 15.69
N ARG A 79 -29.65 -0.71 15.48
CA ARG A 79 -30.91 -0.93 16.21
C ARG A 79 -30.58 -1.65 17.51
N ARG A 80 -30.93 -0.99 18.61
CA ARG A 80 -30.98 -1.50 19.97
C ARG A 80 -31.82 -2.77 20.03
#